data_AF-A0A7C5IH51-F1
#
_entry.id   AF-A0A7C5IH51-F1
#
_cell.length_a   1.000
_cell.length_b   1.000
_cell.length_c   1.000
_cell.angle_alpha   90.00
_cell.angle_beta   90.00
_cell.angle_gamma   90.00
#
_symmetry.space_group_name_H-M   'P 1'
#
loop_
_entity.id
_entity.type
_entity.pdbx_description
1 polymer ?
#
loop_
_entity_poly.entity_id
_entity_poly.type
_entity_poly.pdbx_seq_one_letter_code
_entity_poly.pdbx_strand_id
1 'polypeptide(L)'
;MVRKKLTWKQTVIGGGLIIMLLANLTFYIWYQSESIRLGYKIHDLELKVEQLKEEIKKLETRKAALLSPERIDRLAREDLNLTDPKPEQVIFENLVEK
;
A
#
# COMPACT_ATOMS: atom_id res chain seq x y z
N MET A 1 -46.56 56.36 -15.01
CA MET A 1 -46.34 55.60 -13.77
C MET A 1 -46.89 54.18 -13.95
N VAL A 2 -46.09 53.23 -14.43
CA VAL A 2 -46.53 51.82 -14.56
C VAL A 2 -45.73 51.01 -13.56
N ARG A 3 -46.24 50.89 -12.33
CA ARG A 3 -45.73 49.90 -11.38
C ARG A 3 -46.20 48.53 -11.88
N LYS A 4 -45.43 47.91 -12.78
CA LYS A 4 -45.61 46.51 -13.15
C LYS A 4 -45.50 45.71 -11.85
N LYS A 5 -46.63 45.22 -11.35
CA LYS A 5 -46.67 44.24 -10.27
C LYS A 5 -46.03 42.99 -10.83
N LEU A 6 -44.73 42.83 -10.59
CA LEU A 6 -44.00 41.61 -10.89
C LEU A 6 -44.81 40.47 -10.28
N THR A 7 -45.37 39.61 -11.13
CA THR A 7 -46.31 38.58 -10.71
C THR A 7 -45.57 37.66 -9.76
N TRP A 8 -46.01 37.57 -8.50
CA TRP A 8 -45.40 36.77 -7.42
C TRP A 8 -44.92 35.38 -7.88
N LYS A 9 -45.65 34.76 -8.81
CA LYS A 9 -45.28 33.49 -9.43
C LYS A 9 -43.89 33.54 -10.10
N GLN A 10 -43.55 34.62 -10.79
CA GLN A 10 -42.26 34.81 -11.45
C GLN A 10 -41.10 35.01 -10.46
N THR A 11 -41.32 35.71 -9.34
CA THR A 11 -40.28 35.89 -8.30
C THR A 11 -39.98 34.59 -7.57
N VAL A 12 -41.01 33.76 -7.31
CA VAL A 12 -40.82 32.45 -6.68
C VAL A 12 -40.08 31.49 -7.61
N ILE A 13 -40.42 31.46 -8.90
CA ILE A 13 -39.72 30.64 -9.89
C ILE A 13 -38.25 31.09 -10.02
N GLY A 14 -38.01 32.39 -10.12
CA GLY A 14 -36.64 32.94 -10.18
C GLY A 14 -35.82 32.61 -8.94
N GLY A 15 -36.40 32.77 -7.75
CA GLY A 15 -35.75 32.40 -6.49
C GLY A 15 -35.43 30.90 -6.41
N GLY A 16 -36.37 30.04 -6.83
CA GLY A 16 -36.16 28.60 -6.87
C GLY A 16 -35.01 28.18 -7.79
N LEU A 17 -34.91 28.79 -8.97
CA LEU A 17 -33.81 28.53 -9.91
C LEU A 17 -32.45 28.96 -9.34
N ILE A 18 -32.39 30.11 -8.67
CA ILE A 18 -31.16 30.58 -8.02
C ILE A 18 -30.72 29.62 -6.92
N ILE A 19 -31.67 29.17 -6.07
CA ILE A 19 -31.37 28.20 -5.00
C ILE A 19 -30.90 26.87 -5.60
N MET A 20 -31.53 26.40 -6.69
CA MET A 20 -31.14 25.16 -7.35
C MET A 20 -29.72 25.25 -7.95
N LEU A 21 -29.37 26.39 -8.54
CA LEU A 21 -28.02 26.65 -9.06
C LEU A 21 -26.98 26.67 -7.95
N LEU A 22 -27.28 27.36 -6.84
CA LEU A 22 -26.39 27.41 -5.67
C LEU A 22 -26.18 26.03 -5.08
N ALA A 23 -27.26 25.25 -4.91
CA ALA A 23 -27.19 23.89 -4.39
C ALA A 23 -26.33 22.98 -5.30
N ASN A 24 -26.49 23.09 -6.63
CA ASN A 24 -25.67 22.35 -7.58
C ASN A 24 -24.19 22.72 -7.47
N LEU A 25 -23.88 24.02 -7.38
CA LEU A 25 -22.50 24.49 -7.27
C LEU A 25 -21.85 24.02 -5.96
N THR A 26 -22.56 24.13 -4.84
CA THR A 26 -22.09 23.61 -3.55
C THR A 26 -21.87 22.10 -3.60
N PHE A 27 -22.80 21.35 -4.18
CA PHE A 27 -22.67 19.91 -4.33
C PHE A 27 -21.47 19.54 -5.22
N TYR A 28 -21.25 20.27 -6.31
CA TYR A 28 -20.12 20.07 -7.21
C TYR A 28 -18.78 20.28 -6.50
N ILE A 29 -18.64 21.37 -5.75
CA ILE A 29 -17.42 21.65 -4.98
C ILE A 29 -17.17 20.56 -3.93
N TRP A 30 -18.23 20.12 -3.24
CA TRP A 30 -18.11 19.04 -2.27
C TRP A 30 -17.68 17.72 -2.92
N TYR A 31 -18.32 17.33 -4.03
CA TYR A 31 -17.95 16.14 -4.79
C TYR A 31 -16.49 16.20 -5.29
N GLN A 32 -16.07 17.36 -5.80
CA GLN A 32 -14.70 17.55 -6.25
C GLN A 32 -13.69 17.41 -5.10
N SER A 33 -14.00 17.99 -3.93
CA SER A 33 -13.16 17.88 -2.74
C SER A 33 -13.05 16.44 -2.25
N GLU A 34 -14.16 15.69 -2.26
CA GLU A 34 -14.20 14.27 -1.91
C GLU A 34 -13.33 13.44 -2.86
N SER A 35 -13.47 13.67 -4.17
CA SER A 35 -12.69 12.99 -5.21
C SER A 35 -11.19 13.21 -5.03
N ILE A 36 -10.77 14.45 -4.77
CA ILE A 36 -9.37 14.80 -4.50
C ILE A 36 -8.86 14.08 -3.24
N ARG A 37 -9.65 14.06 -2.16
CA ARG A 37 -9.27 13.37 -0.91
C ARG A 37 -9.07 11.88 -1.12
N LEU A 38 -9.95 11.25 -1.90
CA LEU A 38 -9.82 9.84 -2.26
C LEU A 38 -8.56 9.60 -3.11
N GLY A 39 -8.27 10.49 -4.07
CA GLY A 39 -7.04 10.43 -4.87
C GLY A 39 -5.78 10.47 -4.00
N TYR A 40 -5.71 11.39 -3.03
CA TYR A 40 -4.59 11.43 -2.08
C TYR A 40 -4.48 10.16 -1.24
N LYS A 41 -5.61 9.63 -0.74
CA LYS A 41 -5.60 8.40 0.04
C LYS A 41 -5.11 7.19 -0.78
N ILE A 42 -5.49 7.12 -2.05
CA ILE A 42 -4.99 6.10 -2.99
C ILE A 42 -3.49 6.27 -3.17
N HIS A 43 -3.02 7.48 -3.45
CA HIS A 43 -1.60 7.75 -3.63
C HIS A 43 -0.76 7.38 -2.40
N ASP A 44 -1.22 7.73 -1.19
CA ASP A 44 -0.54 7.34 0.05
C ASP A 44 -0.50 5.81 0.24
N LEU A 45 -1.56 5.11 -0.14
CA LEU A 45 -1.60 3.65 -0.10
C LEU A 45 -0.64 3.02 -1.12
N GLU A 46 -0.59 3.56 -2.34
CA GLU A 46 0.36 3.13 -3.37
C GLU A 46 1.82 3.29 -2.90
N LEU A 47 2.15 4.45 -2.31
CA LEU A 47 3.48 4.68 -1.74
C LEU A 47 3.82 3.67 -0.64
N LYS A 48 2.88 3.37 0.26
CA LYS A 48 3.08 2.34 1.30
C LYS A 48 3.31 0.96 0.72
N VAL A 49 2.56 0.58 -0.31
CA VAL A 49 2.75 -0.70 -1.00
C VAL A 49 4.15 -0.79 -1.59
N GLU A 50 4.63 0.26 -2.24
CA GLU A 50 5.96 0.28 -2.83
C GLU A 50 7.06 0.21 -1.77
N GLN A 51 6.93 0.96 -0.68
CA GLN A 51 7.86 0.90 0.46
C GLN A 51 7.94 -0.52 1.06
N LEU A 52 6.80 -1.17 1.26
CA LEU A 52 6.75 -2.54 1.79
C LEU A 52 7.39 -3.55 0.82
N LYS A 53 7.19 -3.39 -0.48
CA LYS A 53 7.85 -4.24 -1.49
C LYS A 53 9.37 -4.10 -1.44
N GLU A 54 9.88 -2.88 -1.34
CA GLU A 54 11.32 -2.66 -1.19
C GLU A 54 11.86 -3.29 0.10
N GLU A 55 11.11 -3.17 1.20
CA GLU A 55 11.49 -3.76 2.49
C GLU A 55 11.55 -5.29 2.41
N ILE A 56 10.54 -5.93 1.81
CA ILE A 56 10.53 -7.37 1.57
C ILE A 56 11.78 -7.78 0.76
N LYS A 57 12.08 -7.10 -0.35
CA LYS A 57 13.25 -7.41 -1.17
C LYS A 57 14.57 -7.27 -0.40
N LYS A 58 14.68 -6.25 0.45
CA LYS A 58 15.85 -6.06 1.33
C LYS A 58 15.97 -7.20 2.35
N LEU A 59 14.85 -7.61 2.95
CA LEU A 59 14.81 -8.71 3.92
C LEU A 59 15.15 -10.06 3.28
N GLU A 60 14.63 -10.34 2.09
CA GLU A 60 14.96 -11.55 1.33
C GLU A 60 16.45 -11.62 1.00
N THR A 61 17.02 -10.50 0.56
CA THR A 61 18.46 -10.40 0.28
C THR A 61 19.29 -10.67 1.55
N ARG A 62 18.91 -10.05 2.68
CA ARG A 62 19.57 -10.28 3.97
C ARG A 62 19.43 -11.74 4.43
N LYS A 63 18.24 -12.32 4.27
CA LYS A 63 17.99 -13.73 4.60
C LYS A 63 18.90 -14.64 3.78
N ALA A 64 18.99 -14.42 2.47
CA ALA A 64 19.87 -15.19 1.58
C ALA A 64 21.35 -15.06 2.00
N ALA A 65 21.81 -13.85 2.33
CA ALA A 65 23.16 -13.62 2.81
C ALA A 65 23.43 -14.29 4.18
N LEU A 66 22.45 -14.28 5.08
CA LEU A 66 22.56 -14.92 6.39
C LEU A 66 22.62 -16.44 6.30
N LEU A 67 21.86 -17.01 5.36
CA LEU A 67 21.76 -18.44 5.08
C LEU A 67 22.80 -18.92 4.05
N SER A 68 23.73 -18.06 3.61
CA SER A 68 24.70 -18.48 2.61
C SER A 68 25.61 -19.58 3.19
N PRO A 69 25.87 -20.66 2.43
CA PRO A 69 26.73 -21.74 2.90
C PRO A 69 28.10 -21.26 3.34
N GLU A 70 28.70 -20.27 2.66
CA GLU A 70 30.02 -19.75 3.07
C GLU A 70 29.97 -19.03 4.42
N ARG A 71 28.87 -18.34 4.74
CA ARG A 71 28.70 -17.72 6.05
C ARG A 71 28.49 -18.76 7.13
N ILE A 72 27.66 -19.78 6.86
CA ILE A 72 27.37 -20.86 7.80
C ILE A 72 28.66 -21.66 8.08
N ASP A 73 29.43 -22.01 7.05
CA ASP A 73 30.68 -22.75 7.19
C ASP A 73 31.75 -21.96 7.96
N ARG A 74 31.91 -20.66 7.68
CA ARG A 74 32.76 -19.80 8.51
C ARG A 74 32.33 -19.79 9.98
N LEU A 75 31.04 -19.58 10.25
CA LEU A 75 30.54 -19.56 11.62
C LEU A 75 30.78 -20.91 12.33
N ALA A 76 30.56 -22.01 11.61
CA ALA A 76 30.79 -23.36 12.13
C ALA A 76 32.27 -23.58 12.48
N ARG A 77 33.21 -23.18 11.62
CA ARG A 77 34.63 -23.43 11.80
C ARG A 77 35.31 -22.43 12.74
N GLU A 78 34.99 -21.14 12.62
CA GLU A 78 35.67 -20.05 13.33
C GLU A 78 35.07 -19.81 14.72
N ASP A 79 33.74 -19.70 14.84
CA ASP A 79 33.09 -19.33 16.09
C ASP A 79 32.74 -20.56 16.95
N LEU A 80 32.40 -21.67 16.30
CA LEU A 80 31.96 -22.90 16.98
C LEU A 80 33.04 -23.99 17.02
N ASN A 81 34.20 -23.79 16.38
CA ASN A 81 35.29 -24.77 16.27
C ASN A 81 34.81 -26.17 15.82
N LEU A 82 33.78 -26.22 14.99
CA LEU A 82 33.28 -27.47 14.44
C LEU A 82 34.25 -27.98 13.38
N THR A 83 34.51 -29.28 13.42
CA THR A 83 35.35 -29.99 12.44
C THR A 83 34.47 -30.89 11.59
N ASP A 84 34.89 -31.13 10.35
CA ASP A 84 34.17 -32.07 9.48
C ASP A 84 34.04 -33.46 10.15
N PRO A 85 32.88 -34.11 10.02
CA PRO A 85 32.66 -35.42 10.61
C PRO A 85 33.59 -36.46 9.97
N LYS A 86 34.07 -37.41 10.77
CA LYS A 86 34.87 -38.52 10.24
C LYS A 86 34.00 -39.43 9.36
N PRO A 87 34.58 -40.12 8.36
CA PRO A 87 33.83 -41.03 7.49
C PRO A 87 33.01 -42.07 8.26
N GLU A 88 33.50 -42.54 9.40
CA GLU A 88 32.81 -43.53 10.24
C GLU A 88 31.57 -42.97 10.97
N GLN A 89 31.41 -41.64 11.01
CA GLN A 89 30.31 -40.95 11.71
C GLN A 89 29.17 -40.53 10.78
N VAL A 90 29.32 -40.73 9.46
CA VAL A 90 28.33 -40.34 8.46
C VAL A 90 27.49 -41.56 8.06
N ILE A 91 26.19 -41.52 8.32
CA ILE A 91 25.24 -42.57 7.94
C ILE A 91 24.43 -42.07 6.75
N PHE A 92 24.53 -42.75 5.60
CA PHE A 92 23.70 -42.46 4.44
C PHE A 92 22.40 -43.25 4.55
N GLU A 93 21.27 -42.54 4.67
CA GLU A 93 19.93 -43.13 4.86
C GLU A 93 19.52 -44.10 3.73
N ASN A 94 20.07 -43.91 2.51
CA ASN A 94 19.80 -44.75 1.34
C ASN A 94 20.61 -46.07 1.27
N LEU A 95 21.50 -46.34 2.23
CA LEU A 95 22.29 -47.59 2.29
C LEU A 95 21.71 -48.59 3.32
N VAL A 96 20.55 -48.29 3.89
CA VAL A 96 19.84 -49.16 4.85
C VAL A 96 18.59 -49.76 4.17
N GLU A 97 18.75 -50.34 2.98
CA GLU A 97 17.78 -51.33 2.49
C GLU A 97 18.22 -52.72 2.99
N LYS A 98 17.32 -53.34 3.76
CA LYS A 98 17.47 -54.65 4.40
C LYS A 98 17.53 -55.79 3.40
#